data_AF-A0A822BW95-F1
#
_entry.id   AF-A0A822BW95-F1
#
_cell.length_a   1.000
_cell.length_b   1.000
_cell.length_c   1.000
_cell.angle_alpha   90.00
_cell.angle_beta   90.00
_cell.angle_gamma   90.00
#
_symmetry.space_group_name_H-M   'P 1'
#
loop_
_entity.id
_entity.type
_entity.pdbx_description
1 polymer ?
#
loop_
_entity_poly.entity_id
_entity_poly.type
_entity_poly.pdbx_seq_one_letter_code
_entity_poly.pdbx_strand_id
1 'polypeptide(L)'
;MLHRGSYLRSPWNVMDFIVVVTGLATISIKKDSSFDLRTLRAVRVLRPLKLVSGIPSLQVVLKSILKAMAPLFQIALLVLFAIVIFAIIGLELYSGVFHTTCFYANKTGH
;
A
#
# COMPACT_ATOMS: atom_id res chain seq x y z
N MET A 1 1.55 33.07 12.47
CA MET A 1 2.99 32.79 12.23
C MET A 1 3.18 31.33 11.85
N LEU A 2 2.68 30.89 10.69
CA LEU A 2 2.99 29.56 10.14
C LEU A 2 3.38 29.80 8.67
N HIS A 3 4.67 29.65 8.38
CA HIS A 3 5.30 30.15 7.17
C HIS A 3 4.87 29.35 5.92
N ARG A 4 4.78 30.06 4.79
CA ARG A 4 4.32 29.61 3.46
C ARG A 4 5.41 28.83 2.71
N GLY A 5 6.04 27.87 3.40
CA GLY A 5 7.19 27.10 2.92
C GLY A 5 7.37 25.80 3.70
N SER A 6 6.26 25.18 4.11
CA SER A 6 6.28 23.99 4.96
C SER A 6 6.97 22.82 4.25
N TYR A 7 8.10 22.39 4.82
CA TYR A 7 9.02 21.34 4.37
C TYR A 7 8.32 20.00 4.05
N LEU A 8 7.10 19.81 4.57
CA LEU A 8 6.27 18.61 4.42
C LEU A 8 5.40 18.59 3.15
N ARG A 9 5.27 19.70 2.40
CA ARG A 9 4.42 19.73 1.18
C ARG A 9 5.18 19.41 -0.10
N SER A 10 6.51 19.35 -0.04
CA SER A 10 7.34 18.94 -1.16
C SER A 10 7.46 17.41 -1.19
N PRO A 11 6.85 16.70 -2.14
CA PRO A 11 7.01 15.24 -2.26
C PRO A 11 8.47 14.82 -2.46
N TRP A 12 9.32 15.74 -2.92
CA TRP A 12 10.78 15.54 -3.04
C TRP A 12 11.46 15.37 -1.70
N ASN A 13 11.02 16.16 -0.72
CA ASN A 13 11.62 16.15 0.60
C ASN A 13 11.20 14.92 1.41
N VAL A 14 9.98 14.43 1.19
CA VAL A 14 9.50 13.16 1.75
C VAL A 14 10.23 11.97 1.13
N MET A 15 10.47 12.00 -0.19
CA MET A 15 11.27 10.96 -0.86
C MET A 15 12.69 10.92 -0.31
N ASP A 16 13.35 12.08 -0.17
CA ASP A 16 14.69 12.18 0.41
C ASP A 16 14.73 11.65 1.85
N PHE A 17 13.74 11.99 2.67
CA PHE A 17 13.61 11.46 4.03
C PHE A 17 13.49 9.92 4.05
N ILE A 18 12.67 9.32 3.17
CA ILE A 18 12.53 7.86 3.06
C ILE A 18 13.87 7.21 2.65
N VAL A 19 14.60 7.84 1.74
CA VAL A 19 15.93 7.38 1.31
C VAL A 19 16.90 7.40 2.50
N VAL A 20 16.95 8.49 3.27
CA VAL A 20 17.81 8.60 4.45
C VAL A 20 17.45 7.54 5.51
N VAL A 21 16.16 7.42 5.87
CA VAL A 21 15.67 6.45 6.87
C VAL A 21 15.97 5.01 6.45
N THR A 22 15.75 4.65 5.20
CA THR A 22 16.09 3.30 4.68
C THR A 22 17.60 3.04 4.74
N GLY A 23 18.42 4.09 4.55
CA GLY A 23 19.87 4.02 4.69
C GLY A 23 20.29 3.73 6.12
N LEU A 24 19.76 4.50 7.07
CA LEU A 24 19.98 4.32 8.49
C LEU A 24 19.48 2.95 8.97
N ALA A 25 18.27 2.54 8.56
CA ALA A 25 17.73 1.22 8.88
C ALA A 25 18.63 0.09 8.37
N THR A 26 19.19 0.20 7.15
CA THR A 26 20.13 -0.80 6.62
C THR A 26 21.40 -0.90 7.49
N ILE A 27 21.91 0.23 7.99
CA ILE A 27 23.11 0.29 8.83
C ILE A 27 22.81 -0.31 10.20
N SER A 28 21.68 0.06 10.81
CA SER A 28 21.23 -0.48 12.10
C SER A 28 20.95 -1.98 12.05
N ILE A 29 20.27 -2.46 11.00
CA ILE A 29 19.98 -3.89 10.80
C ILE A 29 21.26 -4.72 10.60
N LYS A 30 22.30 -4.15 9.97
CA LYS A 30 23.59 -4.82 9.86
C LYS A 30 24.34 -4.92 11.19
N LYS A 31 24.06 -4.00 12.12
CA LYS A 31 24.74 -3.91 13.42
C LYS A 31 24.09 -4.79 14.48
N ASP A 32 22.82 -5.14 14.30
CA ASP A 32 22.04 -5.95 15.22
C ASP A 32 21.66 -7.28 14.55
N SER A 33 22.23 -8.38 15.05
CA SER A 33 22.06 -9.74 14.52
C SER A 33 20.67 -10.35 14.78
N SER A 34 19.78 -9.61 15.45
CA SER A 34 18.43 -10.06 15.80
C SER A 34 17.39 -9.90 14.69
N PHE A 35 17.71 -9.17 13.62
CA PHE A 35 16.75 -8.90 12.55
C PHE A 35 16.61 -10.07 11.57
N ASP A 36 15.38 -10.57 11.52
CA ASP A 36 14.96 -11.71 10.71
C ASP A 36 15.19 -11.52 9.19
N LEU A 37 15.38 -12.61 8.45
CA LEU A 37 15.67 -12.60 7.01
C LEU A 37 14.59 -11.88 6.18
N ARG A 38 13.38 -11.77 6.71
CA ARG A 38 12.23 -11.06 6.11
C ARG A 38 12.46 -9.55 6.04
N THR A 39 12.97 -8.94 7.11
CA THR A 39 13.24 -7.49 7.16
C THR A 39 14.40 -7.13 6.24
N LEU A 40 15.45 -7.96 6.22
CA LEU A 40 16.56 -7.82 5.27
C LEU A 40 16.11 -7.92 3.81
N ARG A 41 15.15 -8.81 3.50
CA ARG A 41 14.57 -8.93 2.16
C ARG A 41 13.75 -7.69 1.80
N ALA A 42 12.90 -7.21 2.69
CA ALA A 42 12.09 -6.01 2.47
C ALA A 42 12.97 -4.76 2.21
N VAL A 43 14.01 -4.54 3.00
CA VAL A 43 14.94 -3.41 2.83
C VAL A 43 15.67 -3.45 1.48
N ARG A 44 15.99 -4.65 0.97
CA ARG A 44 16.58 -4.79 -0.37
C ARG A 44 15.63 -4.34 -1.48
N VAL A 45 14.31 -4.54 -1.33
CA VAL A 45 13.29 -4.07 -2.30
C VAL A 45 13.19 -2.54 -2.33
N LEU A 46 13.57 -1.85 -1.25
CA LEU A 46 13.62 -0.38 -1.22
C LEU A 46 14.91 0.20 -1.87
N ARG A 47 15.98 -0.59 -2.05
CA ARG A 47 17.23 -0.08 -2.67
C ARG A 47 17.07 0.34 -4.15
N PRO A 48 16.38 -0.43 -5.02
CA PRO A 48 16.07 0.03 -6.37
C PRO A 48 15.36 1.39 -6.36
N LEU A 49 14.45 1.62 -5.40
CA LEU A 49 13.75 2.89 -5.25
C LEU A 49 14.71 4.05 -4.91
N LYS A 50 15.80 3.79 -4.17
CA LYS A 50 16.87 4.78 -3.96
C LYS A 50 17.61 5.15 -5.24
N LEU A 51 17.90 4.19 -6.12
CA LEU A 51 18.57 4.47 -7.41
C LEU A 51 17.70 5.36 -8.29
N VAL A 52 16.39 5.09 -8.29
CA VAL A 52 15.39 5.90 -9.00
C VAL A 52 15.33 7.33 -8.44
N SER A 53 15.49 7.50 -7.12
CA SER A 53 15.55 8.83 -6.49
C SER A 53 16.85 9.60 -6.73
N GLY A 54 17.96 8.93 -7.04
CA GLY A 54 19.25 9.59 -7.25
C GLY A 54 19.45 10.17 -8.66
N ILE A 55 18.65 9.72 -9.63
CA ILE A 55 18.81 10.10 -11.04
C ILE A 55 17.69 11.09 -11.44
N PRO A 56 18.01 12.35 -11.80
CA PRO A 56 17.02 13.38 -12.06
C PRO A 56 16.10 13.09 -13.26
N SER A 57 16.52 12.25 -14.21
CA SER A 57 15.67 11.84 -15.35
C SER A 57 14.51 10.93 -14.92
N LEU A 58 14.75 9.96 -14.02
CA LEU A 58 13.69 9.06 -13.53
C LEU A 58 12.70 9.77 -12.61
N GLN A 59 13.18 10.76 -11.86
CA GLN A 59 12.37 11.65 -11.05
C GLN A 59 11.27 12.37 -11.86
N VAL A 60 11.58 12.79 -13.09
CA VAL A 60 10.61 13.45 -13.99
C VAL A 60 9.52 12.48 -14.45
N VAL A 61 9.90 11.23 -14.75
CA VAL A 61 8.97 10.17 -15.16
C VAL A 61 8.03 9.77 -14.00
N LEU A 62 8.55 9.62 -12.78
CA LEU A 62 7.69 9.36 -11.62
C LEU A 62 6.71 10.51 -11.35
N LYS A 63 7.17 11.75 -11.51
CA LYS A 63 6.33 12.95 -11.41
C LYS A 63 5.16 12.92 -12.40
N SER A 64 5.42 12.55 -13.65
CA SER A 64 4.38 12.51 -14.68
C SER A 64 3.36 11.41 -14.38
N ILE A 65 3.82 10.25 -13.92
CA ILE A 65 2.94 9.15 -13.47
C ILE A 65 2.07 9.61 -12.30
N LEU A 66 2.66 10.17 -11.24
CA LEU A 66 1.91 10.64 -10.07
C LEU A 66 0.91 11.74 -10.42
N LYS A 67 1.27 12.64 -11.33
CA LYS A 67 0.37 13.68 -11.84
C LYS A 67 -0.80 13.08 -12.61
N ALA A 68 -0.58 12.00 -13.36
CA ALA A 68 -1.64 11.25 -14.03
C ALA A 68 -2.50 10.41 -13.07
N MET A 69 -1.95 10.00 -11.91
CA MET A 69 -2.72 9.28 -10.88
C MET A 69 -3.73 10.17 -10.14
N ALA A 70 -3.46 11.47 -10.01
CA ALA A 70 -4.36 12.41 -9.33
C ALA A 70 -5.81 12.43 -9.89
N PRO A 71 -6.05 12.55 -11.21
CA PRO A 71 -7.41 12.45 -11.76
C PRO A 71 -7.99 11.04 -11.64
N LEU A 72 -7.16 9.99 -11.74
CA LEU A 72 -7.62 8.61 -11.55
C LEU A 72 -8.14 8.36 -10.13
N PHE A 73 -7.58 9.02 -9.12
CA PHE A 73 -8.04 8.88 -7.73
C PHE A 73 -9.50 9.32 -7.55
N GLN A 74 -9.94 10.36 -8.28
CA GLN A 74 -11.34 10.81 -8.22
C GLN A 74 -12.29 9.76 -8.79
N ILE A 75 -11.91 9.13 -9.91
CA ILE A 75 -12.68 8.04 -10.53
C ILE A 75 -12.67 6.81 -9.63
N ALA A 76 -11.52 6.45 -9.06
CA ALA A 76 -11.39 5.33 -8.15
C ALA A 76 -12.27 5.50 -6.89
N LEU A 77 -12.37 6.72 -6.35
CA LEU A 77 -13.25 7.03 -5.22
C LEU A 77 -14.73 6.85 -5.60
N LEU A 78 -15.13 7.30 -6.79
CA LEU A 78 -16.48 7.06 -7.31
C LEU A 78 -16.78 5.56 -7.44
N VAL A 79 -15.84 4.79 -8.00
CA VAL A 79 -15.97 3.33 -8.15
C VAL A 79 -16.03 2.63 -6.79
N LEU A 80 -15.20 3.04 -5.83
CA LEU A 80 -15.25 2.54 -4.46
C LEU A 80 -16.62 2.77 -3.83
N PHE A 81 -17.18 3.97 -3.98
CA PHE A 81 -18.50 4.31 -3.46
C PHE A 81 -19.59 3.43 -4.11
N ALA A 82 -19.52 3.20 -5.42
CA ALA A 82 -20.43 2.30 -6.12
C ALA A 82 -20.31 0.86 -5.60
N ILE A 83 -19.09 0.34 -5.44
CA ILE A 83 -18.85 -0.99 -4.88
C ILE A 83 -19.47 -1.12 -3.49
N VAL A 84 -19.33 -0.10 -2.62
CA VAL A 84 -19.90 -0.12 -1.28
C VAL A 84 -21.44 -0.20 -1.32
N ILE A 85 -22.10 0.57 -2.20
CA ILE A 85 -23.55 0.49 -2.36
C ILE A 85 -23.98 -0.91 -2.79
N PHE A 86 -23.35 -1.47 -3.82
CA PHE A 86 -23.65 -2.83 -4.29
C PHE A 86 -23.34 -3.89 -3.24
N ALA A 87 -22.27 -3.70 -2.45
CA ALA A 87 -21.91 -4.61 -1.37
C ALA A 87 -22.94 -4.62 -0.25
N ILE A 88 -23.47 -3.46 0.15
CA ILE A 88 -24.56 -3.37 1.15
C ILE A 88 -25.81 -4.06 0.61
N ILE A 89 -26.23 -3.72 -0.61
CA ILE A 89 -27.41 -4.35 -1.23
C ILE A 89 -27.23 -5.87 -1.34
N GLY A 90 -26.07 -6.33 -1.80
CA GLY A 90 -25.75 -7.74 -1.91
C GLY A 90 -25.71 -8.44 -0.55
N LEU A 91 -25.18 -7.78 0.48
CA LEU A 91 -25.19 -8.31 1.84
C LEU A 91 -26.63 -8.44 2.37
N GLU A 92 -27.48 -7.42 2.21
CA GLU A 92 -28.88 -7.48 2.66
C GLU A 92 -29.68 -8.57 1.93
N LEU A 93 -29.48 -8.71 0.61
CA LEU A 93 -30.18 -9.72 -0.19
C LEU A 93 -29.67 -11.14 0.03
N TYR A 94 -28.39 -11.30 0.31
CA TYR A 94 -27.74 -12.61 0.38
C TYR A 94 -27.38 -13.03 1.82
N SER A 95 -27.61 -12.19 2.82
CA SER A 95 -27.35 -12.52 4.22
C SER A 95 -28.06 -13.84 4.60
N GLY A 96 -27.28 -14.84 5.02
CA GLY A 96 -27.78 -16.14 5.45
C GLY A 96 -28.04 -17.18 4.35
N VAL A 97 -28.09 -16.81 3.07
CA VAL A 97 -28.38 -17.75 1.96
C VAL A 97 -27.19 -18.70 1.70
N PHE A 98 -25.95 -18.25 1.91
CA PHE A 98 -24.72 -19.06 1.66
C PHE A 98 -24.45 -20.11 2.76
N HIS A 99 -25.21 -20.15 3.85
CA HIS A 99 -24.92 -21.06 4.97
C HIS A 99 -25.49 -22.47 4.77
N THR A 100 -26.12 -22.77 3.64
CA THR A 100 -26.73 -24.08 3.40
C THR A 100 -25.75 -25.00 2.67
N THR A 101 -25.15 -25.94 3.39
CA THR A 101 -24.37 -27.05 2.81
C THR A 101 -25.14 -28.36 2.96
N CYS A 102 -25.17 -29.18 1.91
CA CYS A 102 -25.74 -30.53 2.01
C CYS A 102 -24.87 -31.39 2.91
N PHE A 103 -25.43 -31.90 4.00
CA PHE A 103 -24.81 -32.92 4.82
C PHE A 103 -25.35 -34.30 4.40
N TYR A 104 -24.45 -35.29 4.30
CA TYR A 104 -24.87 -36.67 4.11
C TYR A 104 -25.58 -37.13 5.38
N ALA A 105 -26.86 -37.47 5.28
CA ALA A 105 -27.60 -38.07 6.39
C ALA A 105 -27.02 -39.48 6.64
N ASN A 106 -26.05 -39.59 7.54
CA ASN A 106 -25.56 -40.88 7.97
C ASN A 106 -26.68 -41.56 8.75
N LYS A 107 -27.38 -42.52 8.11
CA LYS A 107 -28.30 -43.44 8.78
C LYS A 107 -27.50 -44.34 9.71
N THR A 108 -27.15 -43.82 10.87
CA THR A 108 -26.74 -44.62 12.01
C THR A 108 -28.02 -45.08 12.70
N GLY A 109 -28.26 -46.39 12.59
CA GLY A 109 -29.46 -47.02 13.09
C GLY A 109 -29.60 -46.93 14.60
N HIS A 110 -30.85 -46.83 15.01
CA HIS A 110 -31.45 -47.60 16.09
C HIS A 110 -32.88 -47.94 15.67
#